data_AF-A0A662S3K2-F1
#
_entry.id   AF-A0A662S3K2-F1
#
_cell.length_a   1.000
_cell.length_b   1.000
_cell.length_c   1.000
_cell.angle_alpha   90.00
_cell.angle_beta   90.00
_cell.angle_gamma   90.00
#
_symmetry.space_group_name_H-M   'P 1'
#
loop_
_entity.id
_entity.type
_entity.pdbx_description
1 polymer ?
#
loop_
_entity_poly.entity_id
_entity_poly.type
_entity_poly.pdbx_seq_one_letter_code
_entity_poly.pdbx_strand_id
1 'polypeptide(L)'
;MAAAAAALALKGRRPGAPAPTPAAPAAPATKPTPTAAQPKESEEIRKIREKLEALEKARAEGRISERTYRELRDKYENELEKLLGGA
;
A
#
# COMPACT_ATOMS: atom_id res chain seq x y z
N MET A 1 26.13 -56.87 1.99
CA MET A 1 27.55 -56.73 1.60
C MET A 1 27.65 -55.72 0.48
N ALA A 2 28.80 -55.06 0.43
CA ALA A 2 29.17 -53.88 -0.35
C ALA A 2 29.01 -53.99 -1.88
N ALA A 3 28.86 -52.83 -2.52
CA ALA A 3 29.78 -52.25 -3.54
C ALA A 3 29.01 -51.13 -4.29
N ALA A 4 29.42 -49.85 -4.22
CA ALA A 4 30.41 -49.21 -5.10
C ALA A 4 29.91 -49.16 -6.58
N ALA A 5 29.99 -48.09 -7.37
CA ALA A 5 30.88 -46.94 -7.39
C ALA A 5 30.39 -45.93 -8.48
N ALA A 6 31.01 -44.75 -8.47
CA ALA A 6 31.31 -43.87 -9.62
C ALA A 6 30.11 -43.17 -10.31
N ALA A 7 30.19 -41.97 -10.86
CA ALA A 7 31.31 -41.19 -11.39
C ALA A 7 30.91 -39.70 -11.33
N LEU A 8 31.77 -38.81 -10.82
CA LEU A 8 32.82 -38.07 -11.54
C LEU A 8 32.30 -36.82 -12.28
N ALA A 9 32.65 -35.68 -11.67
CA ALA A 9 33.08 -34.41 -12.25
C ALA A 9 32.66 -34.01 -13.67
N LEU A 10 32.09 -32.80 -13.78
CA LEU A 10 32.35 -31.94 -14.93
C LEU A 10 32.71 -30.52 -14.46
N LYS A 11 34.03 -30.30 -14.37
CA LYS A 11 34.66 -29.00 -14.22
C LYS A 11 35.01 -28.50 -15.63
N GLY A 12 34.58 -27.29 -15.97
CA GLY A 12 35.43 -26.40 -16.77
C GLY A 12 34.90 -25.88 -18.11
N ARG A 13 34.80 -24.54 -18.12
CA ARG A 13 35.19 -23.60 -19.18
C ARG A 13 34.36 -23.55 -20.47
N ARG A 14 33.64 -22.44 -20.62
CA ARG A 14 33.51 -21.75 -21.91
C ARG A 14 34.24 -20.39 -21.84
N PRO A 15 35.04 -20.04 -22.85
CA PRO A 15 35.64 -18.71 -22.98
C PRO A 15 34.71 -17.79 -23.81
N GLY A 16 34.60 -16.52 -23.42
CA GLY A 16 33.84 -15.52 -24.18
C GLY A 16 33.80 -14.16 -23.46
N ALA A 17 34.63 -13.23 -23.93
CA ALA A 17 34.78 -11.83 -23.52
C ALA A 17 33.49 -10.97 -23.74
N PRO A 18 33.41 -9.66 -23.39
CA PRO A 18 34.44 -8.74 -22.90
C PRO A 18 34.05 -7.94 -21.62
N ALA A 19 35.01 -7.12 -21.18
CA ALA A 19 35.05 -6.37 -19.92
C ALA A 19 33.80 -5.54 -19.56
N PRO A 20 33.45 -5.41 -18.27
CA PRO A 20 32.56 -4.34 -17.84
C PRO A 20 33.30 -3.01 -17.93
N THR A 21 32.81 -2.13 -18.79
CA THR A 21 33.11 -0.68 -18.79
C THR A 21 33.00 -0.14 -17.36
N PRO A 22 33.95 0.66 -16.85
CA PRO A 22 33.75 1.36 -15.60
C PRO A 22 32.69 2.45 -15.83
N ALA A 23 31.44 2.15 -15.52
CA ALA A 23 30.42 3.18 -15.40
C ALA A 23 30.83 4.08 -14.23
N ALA A 24 30.99 5.37 -14.54
CA ALA A 24 31.32 6.44 -13.62
C ALA A 24 30.49 6.40 -12.32
N PRO A 25 31.00 6.94 -11.20
CA PRO A 25 30.26 7.00 -9.94
C PRO A 25 28.98 7.80 -10.16
N ALA A 26 27.83 7.11 -10.12
CA ALA A 26 26.56 7.78 -9.97
C ALA A 26 26.58 8.50 -8.62
N ALA A 27 26.65 9.83 -8.71
CA ALA A 27 26.49 10.75 -7.59
C ALA A 27 25.25 10.38 -6.76
N PRO A 28 25.25 10.62 -5.44
CA PRO A 28 24.17 10.20 -4.57
C PRO A 28 22.88 10.89 -4.99
N ALA A 29 21.87 10.10 -5.36
CA ALA A 29 20.50 10.58 -5.49
C ALA A 29 19.96 10.93 -4.09
N THR A 30 20.42 12.05 -3.55
CA THR A 30 19.78 12.75 -2.44
C THR A 30 18.48 13.34 -2.95
N LYS A 31 17.38 12.64 -2.67
CA LYS A 31 16.07 13.20 -2.27
C LYS A 31 15.05 12.06 -2.24
N PRO A 32 14.67 11.53 -1.06
CA PRO A 32 13.26 11.24 -0.90
C PRO A 32 12.55 12.59 -0.99
N THR A 33 11.87 12.75 -2.12
CA THR A 33 10.83 13.72 -2.43
C THR A 33 10.06 14.12 -1.17
N PRO A 34 9.70 15.39 -0.97
CA PRO A 34 8.79 15.75 0.10
C PRO A 34 7.49 14.99 -0.17
N THR A 35 7.25 13.91 0.56
CA THR A 35 5.91 13.37 0.73
C THR A 35 5.11 14.57 1.15
N ALA A 36 4.25 15.02 0.23
CA ALA A 36 3.32 16.10 0.46
C ALA A 36 2.80 15.92 1.88
N ALA A 37 3.00 16.94 2.71
CA ALA A 37 2.25 17.07 3.94
C ALA A 37 0.79 17.05 3.47
N GLN A 38 0.20 15.85 3.42
CA GLN A 38 -1.24 15.73 3.42
C GLN A 38 -1.66 16.60 4.60
N PRO A 39 -2.68 17.47 4.44
CA PRO A 39 -3.25 18.11 5.60
C PRO A 39 -3.44 17.00 6.62
N LYS A 40 -2.94 17.19 7.85
CA LYS A 40 -3.20 16.26 8.95
C LYS A 40 -4.70 16.30 9.20
N GLU A 41 -5.45 15.71 8.28
CA GLU A 41 -6.84 15.40 8.43
C GLU A 41 -6.86 14.52 9.66
N SER A 42 -7.52 15.01 10.71
CA SER A 42 -7.59 14.30 11.98
C SER A 42 -7.96 12.85 11.68
N GLU A 43 -7.29 11.89 12.32
CA GLU A 43 -7.59 10.46 12.10
C GLU A 43 -9.10 10.17 12.21
N GLU A 44 -9.80 10.95 13.02
CA GLU A 44 -11.25 10.93 13.22
C GLU A 44 -12.02 11.26 11.93
N ILE A 45 -11.62 12.30 11.19
CA ILE A 45 -12.22 12.68 9.90
C ILE A 45 -12.06 11.54 8.89
N ARG A 46 -10.86 10.95 8.82
CA ARG A 46 -10.61 9.80 7.94
C ARG A 46 -11.47 8.59 8.32
N LYS A 47 -11.53 8.25 9.61
CA LYS A 47 -12.36 7.14 10.12
C LYS A 47 -13.85 7.36 9.82
N ILE A 48 -14.35 8.59 9.92
CA ILE A 48 -15.75 8.91 9.61
C ILE A 48 -16.04 8.75 8.12
N ARG A 49 -15.13 9.18 7.24
CA ARG A 49 -15.26 8.94 5.80
C ARG A 49 -15.29 7.45 5.45
N GLU A 50 -14.39 6.67 6.03
CA GLU A 50 -14.36 5.21 5.83
C GLU A 50 -15.67 4.56 6.31
N LYS A 51 -16.27 5.05 7.42
CA LYS A 51 -17.58 4.59 7.89
C LYS A 51 -18.72 4.95 6.93
N LEU A 52 -18.72 6.17 6.36
CA LEU A 52 -19.70 6.59 5.36
C LEU A 52 -19.64 5.72 4.11
N GLU A 53 -18.44 5.42 3.62
CA GLU A 53 -18.24 4.54 2.46
C GLU A 53 -18.73 3.11 2.75
N ALA A 54 -18.39 2.55 3.92
CA ALA A 54 -18.89 1.25 4.34
C ALA A 54 -20.43 1.23 4.46
N LEU A 55 -21.03 2.33 4.91
CA LEU A 55 -22.48 2.49 5.03
C LEU A 55 -23.17 2.49 3.65
N GLU A 56 -22.60 3.20 2.68
CA GLU A 56 -23.08 3.20 1.29
C GLU A 56 -23.02 1.82 0.68
N LYS A 57 -21.91 1.10 0.89
CA LYS A 57 -21.75 -0.27 0.42
C LYS A 57 -22.77 -1.20 1.08
N ALA A 58 -22.98 -1.11 2.38
CA ALA A 58 -23.98 -1.90 3.09
C ALA A 58 -25.41 -1.61 2.59
N ARG A 59 -25.72 -0.36 2.22
CA ARG A 59 -27.00 0.00 1.60
C ARG A 59 -27.12 -0.59 0.20
N ALA A 60 -26.08 -0.46 -0.63
CA ALA A 60 -26.07 -0.98 -2.01
C ALA A 60 -26.21 -2.50 -2.05
N GLU A 61 -25.62 -3.19 -1.07
CA GLU A 61 -25.74 -4.64 -0.88
C GLU A 61 -27.07 -5.05 -0.21
N GLY A 62 -27.94 -4.11 0.16
CA GLY A 62 -29.23 -4.38 0.81
C GLY A 62 -29.12 -4.91 2.24
N ARG A 63 -27.95 -4.76 2.89
CA ARG A 63 -27.71 -5.20 4.27
C ARG A 63 -28.36 -4.29 5.31
N ILE A 64 -28.64 -3.03 4.93
CA ILE A 64 -29.33 -2.05 5.77
C ILE A 64 -30.50 -1.44 5.02
N SER A 65 -31.56 -1.08 5.75
CA SER A 65 -32.71 -0.37 5.19
C SER A 65 -32.35 1.07 4.80
N GLU A 66 -33.10 1.68 3.89
CA GLU A 66 -32.91 3.09 3.52
C GLU A 66 -33.05 4.02 4.73
N ARG A 67 -34.00 3.72 5.63
CA ARG A 67 -34.20 4.47 6.87
C ARG A 67 -32.96 4.41 7.75
N THR A 68 -32.41 3.21 7.97
CA THR A 68 -31.20 3.01 8.77
C THR A 68 -29.97 3.68 8.13
N TYR A 69 -29.86 3.63 6.81
CA TYR A 69 -28.81 4.33 6.08
C TYR A 69 -28.89 5.84 6.30
N ARG A 70 -30.06 6.47 6.16
CA ARG A 70 -30.23 7.91 6.39
C ARG A 70 -29.87 8.31 7.82
N GLU A 71 -30.41 7.60 8.82
CA GLU A 71 -30.12 7.88 10.23
C GLU A 71 -28.62 7.80 10.58
N LEU A 72 -27.92 6.77 10.07
CA LEU A 72 -26.48 6.60 10.31
C LEU A 72 -25.63 7.59 9.49
N ARG A 73 -26.04 7.88 8.26
CA ARG A 73 -25.37 8.86 7.39
C ARG A 73 -25.43 10.25 8.01
N ASP A 74 -26.61 10.70 8.40
CA ASP A 74 -26.82 12.02 9.02
C ASP A 74 -25.98 12.16 10.30
N LYS A 75 -25.85 11.08 11.08
CA LYS A 75 -24.99 11.07 12.28
C LYS A 75 -23.52 11.27 11.93
N TYR A 76 -22.99 10.52 10.95
CA TYR A 76 -21.60 10.63 10.54
C TYR A 76 -21.29 11.94 9.81
N GLU A 77 -22.21 12.46 9.01
CA GLU A 77 -22.08 13.78 8.38
C GLU A 77 -22.06 14.90 9.44
N ASN A 78 -22.90 14.84 10.48
CA ASN A 78 -22.85 15.78 11.59
C ASN A 78 -21.54 15.68 12.40
N GLU A 79 -21.02 14.48 12.63
CA GLU A 79 -19.70 14.30 13.29
C GLU A 79 -18.58 14.87 12.42
N LEU A 80 -18.64 14.68 11.10
CA LEU A 80 -17.69 15.24 10.14
C LEU A 80 -17.72 16.77 10.14
N GLU A 81 -18.91 17.37 10.12
CA GLU A 81 -19.10 18.82 10.16
C GLU A 81 -18.59 19.42 11.46
N LYS A 82 -18.82 18.77 12.62
CA LYS A 82 -18.26 19.21 13.90
C LYS A 82 -16.74 19.20 13.94
N LEU A 83 -16.11 18.21 13.30
CA LEU A 83 -14.65 18.12 13.23
C LEU A 83 -14.04 19.10 12.21
N LEU A 84 -14.79 19.48 11.18
CA LEU A 84 -14.35 20.43 10.15
C LEU A 84 -14.66 21.90 10.51
N GLY A 85 -15.77 22.15 11.19
CA GLY A 85 -16.28 23.47 11.58
C GLY A 85 -16.12 23.80 13.06
N GLY A 86 -15.55 22.90 13.86
CA GLY A 86 -15.16 23.14 15.25
C GLY A 86 -13.81 23.85 15.34
N ALA A 87 -13.77 25.11 14.87
CA ALA A 87 -12.66 26.04 15.08
C ALA A 87 -13.21 27.41 15.48
#